data_AF-A0AAW2QEH2-F1
#
_entry.id   AF-A0AAW2QEH2-F1
#
_cell.length_a   1.000
_cell.length_b   1.000
_cell.length_c   1.000
_cell.angle_alpha   90.00
_cell.angle_beta   90.00
_cell.angle_gamma   90.00
#
_symmetry.space_group_name_H-M   'P 1'
#
loop_
_entity.id
_entity.type
_entity.pdbx_description
1 polymer ?
#
loop_
_entity_poly.entity_id
_entity_poly.type
_entity_poly.pdbx_seq_one_letter_code
_entity_poly.pdbx_strand_id
1 'polypeptide(L)'
;MFPAAALVNDVPLIYNKTLSSCNSSEALSTVGYGIIICENGFLSIQLSYISQSNVAAAIFISDDPRTFKSGDFQYPVAGAKPAPVVATYTSRGPASSYPGILKPDIMAPGSLVLASWIPNTITTVIASKISLTSDFVAVSGTSMACPQASVITALLKGAHPEWSPAGIRSAMMNTTSPFDNTQNYIRDPYLNYDIATPLAMGAVQVDPNQALDPGLIYDASPTRLREPCLLHEFHS
;
A
#
# COMPACT_ATOMS: atom_id res chain seq x y z
N MET A 1 -13.17 3.46 4.92
CA MET A 1 -13.98 3.53 6.15
C MET A 1 -14.77 4.80 6.05
N PHE A 2 -16.08 4.76 6.30
CA PHE A 2 -16.76 6.01 6.63
C PHE A 2 -16.27 6.41 8.04
N PRO A 3 -15.77 7.64 8.26
CA PRO A 3 -15.07 8.00 9.49
C PRO A 3 -16.00 8.25 10.70
N ALA A 4 -17.20 7.68 10.68
CA ALA A 4 -18.20 7.76 11.75
C ALA A 4 -19.11 6.53 11.73
N ALA A 5 -19.76 6.22 12.85
CA ALA A 5 -20.85 5.26 12.88
C ALA A 5 -22.10 5.87 12.23
N ALA A 6 -22.35 5.55 10.96
CA ALA A 6 -23.54 6.00 10.24
C ALA A 6 -24.72 5.05 10.47
N LEU A 7 -25.87 5.59 10.85
CA LEU A 7 -27.12 4.83 10.96
C LEU A 7 -27.85 4.87 9.62
N VAL A 8 -27.91 3.72 8.95
CA VAL A 8 -28.72 3.51 7.74
C VAL A 8 -29.71 2.39 8.07
N ASN A 9 -30.92 2.76 8.47
CA ASN A 9 -31.96 1.81 8.86
C ASN A 9 -33.28 2.15 8.16
N ASP A 10 -33.95 1.13 7.62
CA ASP A 10 -35.25 1.25 6.92
C ASP A 10 -35.28 2.30 5.80
N VAL A 11 -34.15 2.48 5.10
CA VAL A 11 -34.01 3.44 3.99
C VAL A 11 -34.34 2.77 2.65
N PRO A 12 -35.15 3.39 1.76
CA PRO A 12 -35.56 2.77 0.51
C PRO A 12 -34.37 2.57 -0.45
N LEU A 13 -34.30 1.39 -1.06
CA LEU A 13 -33.32 1.07 -2.10
C LEU A 13 -33.84 1.56 -3.46
N ILE A 14 -33.01 2.31 -4.19
CA ILE A 14 -33.36 2.97 -5.44
C ILE A 14 -32.38 2.53 -6.53
N TYR A 15 -32.92 1.87 -7.55
CA TYR A 15 -32.21 1.58 -8.79
C TYR A 15 -32.85 2.37 -9.92
N ASN A 16 -32.06 3.20 -10.58
CA ASN A 16 -32.48 3.88 -11.80
C ASN A 16 -31.34 3.81 -12.82
N LYS A 17 -31.59 3.13 -13.94
CA LYS A 17 -30.59 2.88 -14.98
C LYS A 17 -30.00 4.17 -15.59
N THR A 18 -30.73 5.28 -15.59
CA THR A 18 -30.20 6.56 -16.10
C THR A 18 -29.30 7.27 -15.08
N LEU A 19 -29.41 6.93 -13.80
CA LEU A 19 -28.64 7.52 -12.69
C LEU A 19 -27.59 6.56 -12.13
N SER A 20 -27.60 5.29 -12.55
CA SER A 20 -26.73 4.25 -12.00
C SER A 20 -25.26 4.48 -12.31
N SER A 21 -24.89 5.32 -13.27
CA SER A 21 -23.50 5.74 -13.47
C SER A 21 -22.94 6.58 -12.31
N CYS A 22 -23.81 7.20 -11.49
CA CYS A 22 -23.45 8.06 -10.35
C CYS A 22 -22.39 9.11 -10.67
N ASN A 23 -22.57 9.83 -11.79
CA ASN A 23 -21.60 10.77 -12.36
C ASN A 23 -22.06 12.24 -12.36
N SER A 24 -23.18 12.57 -11.69
CA SER A 24 -23.71 13.94 -11.60
C SER A 24 -24.42 14.15 -10.27
N SER A 25 -23.93 15.08 -9.45
CA SER A 25 -24.54 15.44 -8.16
C SER A 25 -25.93 16.08 -8.34
N GLU A 26 -26.15 16.83 -9.41
CA GLU A 26 -27.44 17.44 -9.75
C GLU A 26 -28.49 16.37 -10.06
N ALA A 27 -28.15 15.40 -10.91
CA ALA A 27 -29.04 14.30 -11.25
C ALA A 27 -29.34 13.42 -10.03
N LEU A 28 -28.33 13.12 -9.21
CA LEU A 28 -28.48 12.35 -7.97
C LEU A 28 -29.32 13.07 -6.91
N SER A 29 -29.32 14.41 -6.90
CA SER A 29 -30.13 15.20 -5.96
C SER A 29 -31.64 15.06 -6.23
N THR A 30 -32.05 14.61 -7.41
CA THR A 30 -33.46 14.35 -7.76
C THR A 30 -34.02 13.07 -7.11
N VAL A 31 -33.13 12.18 -6.67
CA VAL A 31 -33.48 10.86 -6.11
C VAL A 31 -34.10 10.96 -4.71
N GLY A 32 -33.79 12.03 -3.98
CA GLY A 32 -34.22 12.21 -2.59
C GLY A 32 -33.44 11.35 -1.60
N TYR A 33 -34.04 11.09 -0.43
CA TYR A 33 -33.42 10.33 0.65
C TYR A 33 -33.62 8.82 0.43
N GLY A 34 -32.54 8.12 0.06
CA GLY A 34 -32.57 6.68 -0.26
C GLY A 34 -31.17 6.06 -0.31
N ILE A 35 -31.10 4.75 -0.56
CA ILE A 35 -29.86 4.04 -0.91
C ILE A 35 -29.83 3.90 -2.43
N ILE A 36 -28.90 4.54 -3.13
CA ILE A 36 -28.77 4.39 -4.59
C ILE A 36 -27.79 3.28 -4.96
N ILE A 37 -28.07 2.56 -6.04
CA ILE A 37 -27.12 1.60 -6.62
C ILE A 37 -26.36 2.28 -7.75
N CYS A 38 -25.04 2.28 -7.63
CA CYS A 38 -24.08 2.80 -8.59
C CYS A 38 -23.35 1.64 -9.28
N GLU A 39 -23.29 1.65 -10.61
CA GLU A 39 -22.65 0.63 -11.45
C GLU A 39 -21.75 1.32 -12.50
N ASN A 40 -20.80 0.59 -13.09
CA ASN A 40 -20.05 1.01 -14.28
C ASN A 40 -19.35 2.38 -14.17
N GLY A 41 -18.55 2.57 -13.11
CA GLY A 41 -17.78 3.81 -12.94
C GLY A 41 -16.57 3.66 -12.01
N PHE A 42 -15.71 4.68 -12.01
CA PHE A 42 -14.60 4.74 -11.06
C PHE A 42 -15.12 5.09 -9.68
N LEU A 43 -14.88 4.21 -8.70
CA LEU A 43 -15.37 4.34 -7.32
C LEU A 43 -15.06 5.72 -6.71
N SER A 44 -13.84 6.23 -6.86
CA SER A 44 -13.43 7.53 -6.32
C SER A 44 -14.26 8.70 -6.86
N ILE A 45 -14.60 8.66 -8.15
CA ILE A 45 -15.43 9.66 -8.81
C ILE A 45 -16.87 9.53 -8.31
N GLN A 46 -17.42 8.31 -8.30
CA GLN A 46 -18.78 8.08 -7.85
C GLN A 46 -18.98 8.50 -6.37
N LEU A 47 -18.00 8.18 -5.50
CA LEU A 47 -17.99 8.64 -4.10
C LEU A 47 -18.03 10.17 -4.01
N SER A 48 -17.30 10.88 -4.87
CA SER A 48 -17.27 12.35 -4.85
C SER A 48 -18.62 12.97 -5.20
N TYR A 49 -19.34 12.42 -6.19
CA TYR A 49 -20.67 12.89 -6.57
C TYR A 49 -21.72 12.51 -5.52
N ILE A 50 -21.65 11.31 -4.97
CA ILE A 50 -22.53 10.87 -3.88
C ILE A 50 -22.34 11.75 -2.65
N SER A 51 -21.10 12.06 -2.27
CA SER A 51 -20.75 12.97 -1.16
C SER A 51 -21.31 14.39 -1.34
N GLN A 52 -21.57 14.80 -2.58
CA GLN A 52 -22.14 16.11 -2.93
C GLN A 52 -23.65 16.08 -3.16
N SER A 53 -24.28 14.90 -3.06
CA SER A 53 -25.72 14.70 -3.27
C SER A 53 -26.49 14.63 -1.94
N ASN A 54 -27.82 14.51 -2.01
CA ASN A 54 -28.70 14.31 -0.85
C ASN A 54 -29.04 12.83 -0.56
N VAL A 55 -28.34 11.90 -1.22
CA VAL A 55 -28.60 10.46 -1.07
C VAL A 55 -28.05 9.97 0.27
N ALA A 56 -28.75 9.06 0.94
CA ALA A 56 -28.40 8.64 2.30
C ALA A 56 -27.22 7.66 2.33
N ALA A 57 -27.17 6.74 1.35
CA ALA A 57 -26.07 5.80 1.17
C ALA A 57 -26.00 5.37 -0.31
N ALA A 58 -24.89 4.74 -0.70
CA ALA A 58 -24.74 4.16 -2.02
C ALA A 58 -24.19 2.73 -1.94
N ILE A 59 -24.69 1.86 -2.79
CA ILE A 59 -24.12 0.54 -3.07
C ILE A 59 -23.35 0.66 -4.37
N PHE A 60 -22.03 0.46 -4.31
CA PHE A 60 -21.18 0.49 -5.49
C PHE A 60 -20.95 -0.93 -6.00
N ILE A 61 -21.39 -1.18 -7.23
CA ILE A 61 -21.15 -2.41 -7.96
C ILE A 61 -20.06 -2.11 -8.98
N SER A 62 -18.95 -2.83 -8.86
CA SER A 62 -17.82 -2.68 -9.75
C SER A 62 -17.25 -4.05 -10.09
N ASP A 63 -17.10 -4.30 -11.38
CA ASP A 63 -16.36 -5.46 -11.88
C ASP A 63 -14.85 -5.20 -11.92
N ASP A 64 -14.41 -3.96 -11.61
CA ASP A 64 -13.00 -3.62 -11.53
C ASP A 64 -12.40 -4.18 -10.22
N PRO A 65 -11.48 -5.15 -10.29
CA PRO A 65 -10.85 -5.73 -9.11
C PRO A 65 -10.05 -4.69 -8.31
N ARG A 66 -9.68 -3.55 -8.92
CA ARG A 66 -9.05 -2.42 -8.21
C ARG A 66 -9.99 -1.76 -7.23
N THR A 67 -11.31 -1.85 -7.40
CA THR A 67 -12.31 -1.24 -6.51
C THR A 67 -12.29 -1.88 -5.12
N PHE A 68 -12.30 -3.21 -5.05
CA PHE A 68 -12.22 -3.96 -3.78
C PHE A 68 -10.82 -3.93 -3.17
N LYS A 69 -9.81 -3.56 -3.94
CA LYS A 69 -8.40 -3.47 -3.52
C LYS A 69 -7.92 -2.02 -3.38
N SER A 70 -8.82 -1.05 -3.51
CA SER A 70 -8.53 0.37 -3.32
C SER A 70 -8.38 0.67 -1.83
N GLY A 71 -7.29 1.35 -1.47
CA GLY A 71 -7.09 1.89 -0.13
C GLY A 71 -8.07 3.01 0.23
N ASP A 72 -8.86 3.52 -0.74
CA ASP A 72 -9.90 4.53 -0.48
C ASP A 72 -10.94 4.02 0.52
N PHE A 73 -11.20 2.70 0.52
CA PHE A 73 -12.01 2.06 1.53
C PHE A 73 -11.14 1.36 2.57
N GLN A 74 -10.73 2.14 3.58
CA GLN A 74 -10.18 1.60 4.82
C GLN A 74 -11.19 0.65 5.48
N TYR A 75 -10.93 -0.64 5.50
CA TYR A 75 -11.60 -1.57 6.39
C TYR A 75 -10.50 -2.29 7.18
N PRO A 76 -10.52 -2.26 8.52
CA PRO A 76 -9.61 -3.10 9.28
C PRO A 76 -10.08 -4.55 9.12
N VAL A 77 -9.49 -5.27 8.17
CA VAL A 77 -9.65 -6.72 8.04
C VAL A 77 -8.37 -7.36 8.54
N ALA A 78 -8.46 -8.04 9.68
CA ALA A 78 -7.40 -8.92 10.14
C ALA A 78 -7.40 -10.18 9.29
N GLY A 79 -6.22 -10.62 8.84
CA GLY A 79 -6.09 -11.88 8.08
C GLY A 79 -6.56 -11.80 6.62
N ALA A 80 -6.47 -10.61 5.99
CA ALA A 80 -6.72 -10.48 4.55
C ALA A 80 -5.86 -11.45 3.74
N LYS A 81 -6.47 -12.12 2.76
CA LYS A 81 -5.81 -13.08 1.86
C LYS A 81 -6.11 -12.71 0.40
N PRO A 82 -5.13 -12.73 -0.50
CA PRO A 82 -3.70 -12.92 -0.23
C PRO A 82 -3.05 -11.68 0.41
N ALA A 83 -2.07 -11.90 1.28
CA ALA A 83 -1.17 -10.86 1.78
C ALA A 83 0.23 -11.42 2.06
N PRO A 84 1.31 -10.68 1.73
CA PRO A 84 1.30 -9.37 1.10
C PRO A 84 1.02 -9.40 -0.41
N VAL A 85 0.74 -8.22 -0.96
CA VAL A 85 0.58 -7.95 -2.39
C VAL A 85 1.34 -6.68 -2.71
N VAL A 86 1.97 -6.58 -3.88
CA VAL A 86 2.65 -5.37 -4.31
C VAL A 86 1.63 -4.22 -4.42
N ALA A 87 1.96 -3.06 -3.84
CA ALA A 87 1.11 -1.89 -3.94
C ALA A 87 1.09 -1.35 -5.39
N THR A 88 -0.09 -0.97 -5.88
CA THR A 88 -0.25 -0.38 -7.23
C THR A 88 0.62 0.86 -7.42
N TYR A 89 0.71 1.71 -6.38
CA TYR A 89 1.44 2.98 -6.39
C TYR A 89 2.97 2.86 -6.22
N THR A 90 3.51 1.66 -5.96
CA THR A 90 4.95 1.53 -5.73
C THR A 90 5.74 1.84 -7.00
N SER A 91 6.90 2.49 -6.87
CA SER A 91 7.84 2.62 -7.97
C SER A 91 8.45 1.26 -8.31
N ARG A 92 8.78 1.07 -9.58
CA ARG A 92 9.34 -0.18 -10.11
C ARG A 92 10.68 0.10 -10.77
N GLY A 93 11.59 -0.86 -10.68
CA GLY A 93 12.89 -0.81 -11.35
C GLY A 93 12.81 -1.17 -12.84
N PRO A 94 13.97 -1.18 -13.53
CA PRO A 94 15.29 -0.88 -12.99
C PRO A 94 15.46 0.62 -12.67
N ALA A 95 16.35 0.93 -11.71
CA ALA A 95 16.62 2.32 -11.39
C ALA A 95 17.42 2.99 -12.52
N SER A 96 16.92 4.11 -13.05
CA SER A 96 17.61 4.88 -14.10
C SER A 96 19.00 5.39 -13.67
N SER A 97 19.17 5.65 -12.37
CA SER A 97 20.44 6.06 -11.78
C SER A 97 21.57 5.05 -11.97
N TYR A 98 21.27 3.75 -11.89
CA TYR A 98 22.25 2.69 -12.11
C TYR A 98 21.54 1.36 -12.45
N PRO A 99 21.30 1.07 -13.74
CA PRO A 99 20.56 -0.13 -14.15
C PRO A 99 21.25 -1.46 -13.82
N GLY A 100 22.57 -1.44 -13.55
CA GLY A 100 23.35 -2.63 -13.21
C GLY A 100 23.07 -3.20 -11.81
N ILE A 101 22.37 -2.46 -10.94
CA ILE A 101 21.94 -2.93 -9.62
C ILE A 101 20.41 -2.94 -9.59
N LEU A 102 19.85 -4.09 -9.23
CA LEU A 102 18.43 -4.29 -9.14
C LEU A 102 17.81 -3.42 -8.02
N LYS A 103 16.68 -2.77 -8.34
CA LYS A 103 15.87 -1.97 -7.41
C LYS A 103 14.38 -2.29 -7.61
N PRO A 104 13.54 -2.18 -6.57
CA PRO A 104 13.89 -1.87 -5.18
C PRO A 104 14.65 -3.02 -4.49
N ASP A 105 15.15 -2.80 -3.27
CA ASP A 105 15.93 -3.81 -2.54
C ASP A 105 15.05 -4.80 -1.80
N ILE A 106 14.00 -4.31 -1.13
CA ILE A 106 13.15 -5.10 -0.25
C ILE A 106 11.78 -4.44 -0.14
N MET A 107 10.77 -5.22 0.21
CA MET A 107 9.41 -4.77 0.45
C MET A 107 9.13 -4.70 1.96
N ALA A 108 8.34 -3.72 2.38
CA ALA A 108 7.82 -3.60 3.74
C ALA A 108 6.37 -3.06 3.71
N PRO A 109 5.56 -3.31 4.74
CA PRO A 109 4.20 -2.80 4.79
C PRO A 109 4.12 -1.27 4.66
N GLY A 110 3.35 -0.80 3.70
CA GLY A 110 3.20 0.63 3.43
C GLY A 110 1.78 1.07 3.07
N SER A 111 0.81 0.16 3.02
CA SER A 111 -0.59 0.47 2.69
C SER A 111 -1.40 0.61 3.97
N LEU A 112 -2.12 1.73 4.12
CA LEU A 112 -3.02 2.01 5.23
C LEU A 112 -2.38 1.81 6.62
N VAL A 113 -1.13 2.26 6.77
CA VAL A 113 -0.40 2.20 8.03
C VAL A 113 -0.94 3.30 8.94
N LEU A 114 -1.44 2.92 10.11
CA LEU A 114 -1.87 3.84 11.17
C LEU A 114 -0.64 4.43 11.86
N ALA A 115 -0.50 5.75 11.82
CA ALA A 115 0.60 6.47 12.46
C ALA A 115 0.10 7.75 13.13
N SER A 116 0.89 8.28 14.06
CA SER A 116 0.63 9.57 14.69
C SER A 116 0.62 10.68 13.64
N TRP A 117 -0.24 11.67 13.83
CA TRP A 117 -0.40 12.82 12.94
C TRP A 117 -0.33 14.13 13.72
N ILE A 118 -0.21 15.24 12.98
CA ILE A 118 -0.15 16.57 13.57
C ILE A 118 -1.51 16.89 14.19
N PRO A 119 -1.60 17.16 15.51
CA PRO A 119 -2.86 17.51 16.16
C PRO A 119 -3.49 18.75 15.54
N ASN A 120 -4.82 18.84 15.61
CA ASN A 120 -5.60 19.98 15.09
C ASN A 120 -5.47 20.24 13.58
N THR A 121 -4.92 19.31 12.80
CA THR A 121 -4.94 19.38 11.33
C THR A 121 -6.08 18.55 10.76
N ILE A 122 -6.65 19.01 9.65
CA ILE A 122 -7.71 18.28 8.96
C ILE A 122 -7.12 16.98 8.41
N THR A 123 -7.70 15.86 8.82
CA THR A 123 -7.28 14.50 8.43
C THR A 123 -8.24 13.86 7.43
N THR A 124 -9.53 14.19 7.52
CA THR A 124 -10.55 13.70 6.58
C THR A 124 -11.77 14.63 6.57
N VAL A 125 -12.66 14.43 5.62
CA VAL A 125 -13.89 15.24 5.44
C VAL A 125 -15.09 14.32 5.22
N ILE A 126 -16.19 14.58 5.94
CA ILE A 126 -17.49 13.94 5.70
C ILE A 126 -18.35 14.84 4.82
N ALA A 127 -18.96 14.26 3.77
CA ALA A 127 -19.93 14.91 2.89
C ALA A 127 -19.45 16.25 2.29
N SER A 128 -18.13 16.38 2.06
CA SER A 128 -17.47 17.61 1.61
C SER A 128 -17.75 18.86 2.47
N LYS A 129 -18.21 18.68 3.73
CA LYS A 129 -18.73 19.76 4.59
C LYS A 129 -18.16 19.75 6.00
N ILE A 130 -17.88 18.56 6.54
CA ILE A 130 -17.47 18.40 7.94
C ILE A 130 -16.02 17.95 7.95
N SER A 131 -15.11 18.84 8.35
CA SER A 131 -13.69 18.52 8.53
C SER A 131 -13.46 17.84 9.87
N LEU A 132 -12.74 16.72 9.86
CA LEU A 132 -12.35 15.97 11.05
C LEU A 132 -10.85 16.08 11.30
N THR A 133 -10.47 16.10 12.58
CA THR A 133 -9.09 16.05 13.03
C THR A 133 -8.87 14.77 13.85
N SER A 134 -7.64 14.25 13.84
CA SER A 134 -7.29 13.04 14.58
C SER A 134 -5.80 13.07 14.90
N ASP A 135 -5.44 12.58 16.08
CA ASP A 135 -4.04 12.40 16.50
C ASP A 135 -3.36 11.23 15.77
N PHE A 136 -4.15 10.39 15.09
CA PHE A 136 -3.67 9.27 14.28
C PHE A 136 -4.40 9.20 12.93
N VAL A 137 -3.68 8.85 11.88
CA VAL A 137 -4.25 8.66 10.54
C VAL A 137 -3.67 7.41 9.90
N ALA A 138 -4.51 6.70 9.15
CA ALA A 138 -4.07 5.59 8.30
C ALA A 138 -3.74 6.13 6.90
N VAL A 139 -2.47 6.04 6.51
CA VAL A 139 -1.96 6.56 5.24
C VAL A 139 -1.19 5.50 4.48
N SER A 140 -1.14 5.65 3.17
CA SER A 140 -0.47 4.72 2.25
C SER A 140 0.71 5.41 1.56
N GLY A 141 1.82 4.69 1.41
CA GLY A 141 2.97 5.15 0.65
C GLY A 141 4.22 4.35 0.94
N THR A 142 5.21 4.43 0.04
CA THR A 142 6.57 3.94 0.31
C THR A 142 7.22 4.70 1.47
N SER A 143 6.81 5.95 1.72
CA SER A 143 7.14 6.73 2.92
C SER A 143 6.71 6.07 4.23
N MET A 144 5.71 5.18 4.21
CA MET A 144 5.28 4.40 5.39
C MET A 144 6.05 3.06 5.49
N ALA A 145 6.46 2.49 4.36
CA ALA A 145 7.29 1.29 4.33
C ALA A 145 8.74 1.55 4.77
N CYS A 146 9.31 2.69 4.38
CA CYS A 146 10.68 3.10 4.71
C CYS A 146 10.99 3.10 6.24
N PRO A 147 10.18 3.74 7.11
CA PRO A 147 10.44 3.70 8.55
C PRO A 147 10.34 2.29 9.13
N GLN A 148 9.50 1.41 8.59
CA GLN A 148 9.43 0.02 9.04
C GLN A 148 10.74 -0.74 8.75
N ALA A 149 11.26 -0.63 7.52
CA ALA A 149 12.56 -1.19 7.18
C ALA A 149 13.71 -0.57 8.01
N SER A 150 13.62 0.73 8.30
CA SER A 150 14.59 1.45 9.13
C SER A 150 14.59 0.97 10.59
N VAL A 151 13.42 0.71 11.17
CA VAL A 151 13.30 0.14 12.52
C VAL A 151 13.92 -1.25 12.57
N ILE A 152 13.63 -2.11 11.59
CA ILE A 152 14.24 -3.45 11.51
C ILE A 152 15.76 -3.34 11.36
N THR A 153 16.24 -2.44 10.52
CA THR A 153 17.68 -2.15 10.38
C THR A 153 18.32 -1.74 11.71
N ALA A 154 17.66 -0.87 12.48
CA ALA A 154 18.15 -0.43 13.79
C ALA A 154 18.16 -1.57 14.82
N LEU A 155 17.12 -2.42 14.82
CA LEU A 155 17.06 -3.61 15.68
C LEU A 155 18.18 -4.61 15.35
N LEU A 156 18.39 -4.89 14.07
CA LEU A 156 19.49 -5.75 13.62
C LEU A 156 20.85 -5.16 13.98
N LYS A 157 21.04 -3.84 13.83
CA LYS A 157 22.27 -3.17 14.28
C LYS A 157 22.48 -3.24 15.79
N GLY A 158 21.40 -3.20 16.57
CA GLY A 158 21.45 -3.39 18.01
C GLY A 158 21.82 -4.81 18.42
N ALA A 159 21.32 -5.81 17.70
CA ALA A 159 21.61 -7.23 17.94
C ALA A 159 23.00 -7.65 17.44
N HIS A 160 23.47 -7.07 16.33
CA HIS A 160 24.77 -7.33 15.69
C HIS A 160 25.54 -6.01 15.48
N PRO A 161 26.13 -5.44 16.54
CA PRO A 161 26.80 -4.14 16.47
C PRO A 161 27.99 -4.08 15.51
N GLU A 162 28.60 -5.22 15.18
CA GLU A 162 29.72 -5.36 14.27
C GLU A 162 29.31 -5.38 12.78
N TRP A 163 28.06 -5.70 12.47
CA TRP A 163 27.62 -5.76 11.07
C TRP A 163 27.70 -4.40 10.38
N SER A 164 28.23 -4.40 9.16
CA SER A 164 28.21 -3.21 8.32
C SER A 164 26.79 -2.90 7.83
N PRO A 165 26.53 -1.68 7.30
CA PRO A 165 25.27 -1.38 6.62
C PRO A 165 24.96 -2.33 5.46
N ALA A 166 25.98 -2.78 4.71
CA ALA A 166 25.81 -3.75 3.64
C ALA A 166 25.49 -5.15 4.19
N GLY A 167 26.13 -5.54 5.29
CA GLY A 167 25.83 -6.77 6.03
C GLY A 167 24.37 -6.83 6.50
N ILE A 168 23.87 -5.76 7.11
CA ILE A 168 22.46 -5.68 7.56
C ILE A 168 21.49 -5.75 6.38
N ARG A 169 21.76 -4.98 5.30
CA ARG A 169 20.94 -5.05 4.09
C ARG A 169 20.93 -6.47 3.52
N SER A 170 22.06 -7.15 3.48
CA SER A 170 22.15 -8.53 3.02
C SER A 170 21.36 -9.48 3.90
N ALA A 171 21.46 -9.35 5.23
CA ALA A 171 20.71 -10.16 6.17
C ALA A 171 19.20 -10.03 5.90
N MET A 172 18.70 -8.79 5.76
CA MET A 172 17.29 -8.55 5.46
C MET A 172 16.83 -9.12 4.13
N MET A 173 17.68 -9.07 3.08
CA MET A 173 17.32 -9.53 1.73
C MET A 173 17.40 -11.05 1.57
N ASN A 174 18.34 -11.72 2.23
CA ASN A 174 18.57 -13.16 2.02
C ASN A 174 17.62 -14.06 2.81
N THR A 175 16.88 -13.50 3.76
CA THR A 175 16.07 -14.27 4.72
C THR A 175 14.58 -14.16 4.49
N THR A 176 14.17 -13.62 3.34
CA THR A 176 12.78 -13.42 2.98
C THR A 176 12.17 -14.66 2.30
N SER A 177 10.85 -14.66 2.18
CA SER A 177 10.08 -15.69 1.47
C SER A 177 9.29 -15.07 0.31
N PRO A 178 9.31 -15.68 -0.90
CA PRO A 178 8.54 -15.19 -2.06
C PRO A 178 7.02 -15.44 -1.95
N PHE A 179 6.56 -16.06 -0.87
CA PHE A 179 5.19 -16.52 -0.72
C PHE A 179 4.34 -15.57 0.11
N ASP A 180 3.07 -15.47 -0.25
CA ASP A 180 2.02 -14.85 0.54
C ASP A 180 1.47 -15.80 1.61
N ASN A 181 0.56 -15.29 2.44
CA ASN A 181 -0.13 -16.05 3.48
C ASN A 181 -1.12 -17.12 2.96
N THR A 182 -1.19 -17.34 1.65
CA THR A 182 -1.87 -18.44 0.98
C THR A 182 -0.90 -19.48 0.40
N GLN A 183 0.42 -19.33 0.65
CA GLN A 183 1.48 -20.16 0.10
C GLN A 183 1.62 -20.07 -1.43
N ASN A 184 1.14 -18.98 -2.02
CA ASN A 184 1.33 -18.67 -3.44
C ASN A 184 2.37 -17.57 -3.62
N TYR A 185 2.96 -17.47 -4.81
CA TYR A 185 3.83 -16.35 -5.14
C TYR A 185 3.09 -15.02 -5.02
N ILE A 186 3.74 -14.04 -4.39
CA ILE A 186 3.22 -12.67 -4.28
C ILE A 186 2.90 -12.11 -5.66
N ARG A 187 1.77 -11.40 -5.75
CA ARG A 187 1.22 -10.89 -7.01
C ARG A 187 1.46 -9.39 -7.17
N ASP A 188 1.55 -8.94 -8.42
CA ASP A 188 1.61 -7.53 -8.78
C ASP A 188 0.33 -7.10 -9.54
N PRO A 189 -0.53 -6.26 -8.92
CA PRO A 189 -1.70 -5.70 -9.59
C PRO A 189 -1.39 -4.93 -10.88
N TYR A 190 -0.19 -4.35 -10.99
CA TYR A 190 0.23 -3.63 -12.20
C TYR A 190 0.44 -4.58 -13.40
N LEU A 191 0.73 -5.85 -13.13
CA LEU A 191 0.90 -6.91 -14.12
C LEU A 191 -0.37 -7.78 -14.21
N ASN A 192 -1.55 -7.19 -14.02
CA ASN A 192 -2.83 -7.93 -14.00
C ASN A 192 -2.84 -9.09 -13.00
N TYR A 193 -2.22 -8.91 -11.82
CA TYR A 193 -2.07 -9.93 -10.78
C TYR A 193 -1.23 -11.14 -11.19
N ASP A 194 -0.32 -10.97 -12.14
CA ASP A 194 0.73 -11.95 -12.38
C ASP A 194 1.76 -11.94 -11.22
N ILE A 195 2.68 -12.91 -11.24
CA ILE A 195 3.75 -13.04 -10.25
C ILE A 195 4.57 -11.74 -10.20
N ALA A 196 4.74 -11.20 -9.00
CA ALA A 196 5.53 -10.01 -8.78
C ALA A 196 7.00 -10.28 -9.14
N THR A 197 7.62 -9.32 -9.81
CA THR A 197 9.03 -9.41 -10.18
C THR A 197 9.91 -8.74 -9.12
N PRO A 198 11.21 -9.07 -9.06
CA PRO A 198 12.15 -8.33 -8.20
C PRO A 198 12.18 -6.82 -8.50
N LEU A 199 11.82 -6.39 -9.71
CA LEU A 199 11.70 -4.97 -10.04
C LEU A 199 10.55 -4.26 -9.31
N ALA A 200 9.62 -4.99 -8.71
CA ALA A 200 8.50 -4.43 -7.95
C ALA A 200 8.63 -4.64 -6.43
N MET A 201 9.23 -5.75 -6.00
CA MET A 201 9.32 -6.13 -4.58
C MET A 201 10.74 -6.35 -4.05
N GLY A 202 11.76 -6.25 -4.91
CA GLY A 202 13.14 -6.56 -4.56
C GLY A 202 13.29 -8.01 -4.10
N ALA A 203 13.99 -8.19 -2.99
CA ALA A 203 14.08 -9.44 -2.28
C ALA A 203 12.80 -9.79 -1.48
N VAL A 204 11.62 -9.27 -1.83
CA VAL A 204 10.34 -9.59 -1.18
C VAL A 204 10.17 -8.93 0.19
N GLN A 205 9.09 -9.24 0.92
CA GLN A 205 8.79 -8.66 2.22
C GLN A 205 9.81 -9.09 3.27
N VAL A 206 10.30 -8.11 4.02
CA VAL A 206 11.21 -8.32 5.14
C VAL A 206 10.61 -9.26 6.20
N ASP A 207 11.43 -10.22 6.64
CA ASP A 207 11.18 -11.06 7.80
C ASP A 207 12.21 -10.72 8.90
N PRO A 208 11.81 -9.96 9.94
CA PRO A 208 12.74 -9.53 10.99
C PRO A 208 13.33 -10.66 11.81
N ASN A 209 12.56 -11.75 12.02
CA ASN A 209 13.00 -12.86 12.86
C ASN A 209 14.04 -13.69 12.12
N GLN A 210 13.80 -13.99 10.84
CA GLN A 210 14.75 -14.71 10.03
C GLN A 210 16.02 -13.87 9.76
N ALA A 211 15.87 -12.55 9.61
CA ALA A 211 17.01 -11.64 9.41
C ALA A 211 17.96 -11.54 10.62
N LEU A 212 17.51 -11.97 11.81
CA LEU A 212 18.33 -11.96 13.02
C LEU A 212 19.46 -12.99 12.96
N ASP A 213 19.25 -14.12 12.28
CA ASP A 213 20.27 -15.14 12.07
C ASP A 213 20.27 -15.61 10.61
N PRO A 214 20.86 -14.82 9.70
CA PRO A 214 20.83 -15.10 8.26
C PRO A 214 21.76 -16.24 7.85
N GLY A 215 22.61 -16.75 8.75
CA GLY A 215 23.70 -17.69 8.48
C GLY A 215 24.85 -17.08 7.67
N LEU A 216 24.56 -16.47 6.52
CA LEU A 216 25.54 -15.81 5.64
C LEU A 216 25.07 -14.39 5.25
N ILE A 217 25.99 -13.43 5.36
CA ILE A 217 25.81 -12.06 4.87
C ILE A 217 26.82 -11.73 3.77
N TYR A 218 26.36 -11.05 2.72
CA TYR A 218 27.19 -10.46 1.68
C TYR A 218 27.62 -9.06 2.09
N ASP A 219 28.85 -8.93 2.59
CA ASP A 219 29.36 -7.66 3.12
C ASP A 219 30.17 -6.84 2.08
N ALA A 220 30.16 -5.52 2.24
CA ALA A 220 30.89 -4.57 1.41
C ALA A 220 31.53 -3.46 2.26
N SER A 221 32.81 -3.21 2.02
CA SER A 221 33.56 -2.11 2.67
C SER A 221 33.24 -0.76 2.03
N PRO A 222 33.41 0.37 2.75
CA PRO A 222 33.26 1.71 2.20
C PRO A 222 34.16 1.99 0.98
N THR A 223 35.33 1.36 0.91
CA THR A 223 36.23 1.43 -0.26
C THR A 223 35.59 0.84 -1.51
N ARG A 224 34.90 -0.30 -1.41
CA ARG A 224 34.18 -0.89 -2.56
C ARG A 224 32.97 -0.09 -3.03
N LEU A 225 32.40 0.78 -2.18
CA LEU A 225 31.28 1.67 -2.54
C LEU A 225 31.73 2.99 -3.19
N ARG A 226 33.02 3.33 -3.10
CA ARG A 226 33.60 4.57 -3.65
C ARG A 226 34.28 4.39 -5.00
N GLU A 227 34.49 3.16 -5.44
CA GLU A 227 34.97 2.91 -6.79
C GLU A 227 33.78 2.85 -7.74
N PRO A 228 33.57 3.84 -8.62
CA PRO A 228 32.76 3.62 -9.81
C PRO A 228 33.53 2.62 -10.68
N CYS A 229 33.35 1.31 -10.43
CA CYS A 229 33.87 0.21 -11.22
C CYS A 229 35.29 0.44 -11.77
N LEU A 230 36.33 0.46 -10.93
CA LEU A 230 37.67 0.19 -11.46
C LEU A 230 37.89 -1.33 -11.48
N LEU A 231 37.75 -1.84 -12.71
CA LEU A 231 38.52 -2.90 -13.36
C LEU A 231 38.45 -4.33 -12.79
N HIS A 232 38.14 -5.23 -13.72
CA HIS A 232 38.87 -6.48 -13.90
C HIS A 232 40.21 -6.51 -13.14
N GLU A 233 40.29 -7.31 -12.08
CA GLU A 233 41.36 -8.27 -11.86
C GLU A 233 40.99 -9.16 -10.66
N PHE A 234 40.44 -10.34 -10.98
CA PHE A 234 40.55 -11.48 -10.08
C PHE A 234 42.02 -11.89 -10.09
N HIS A 235 42.78 -11.57 -9.04
CA HIS A 235 44.00 -12.31 -8.77
C HIS A 235 43.65 -13.64 -8.09
N SER A 236 44.11 -14.71 -8.74
CA SER A 236 44.04 -16.11 -8.35
C SER A 236 44.97 -16.41 -7.19
#